data_AF-L8FRL5-F1
#
_entry.id   AF-L8FRL5-F1
#
_cell.length_a   1.000
_cell.length_b   1.000
_cell.length_c   1.000
_cell.angle_alpha   90.00
_cell.angle_beta   90.00
_cell.angle_gamma   90.00
#
_symmetry.space_group_name_H-M   'P 1'
#
loop_
_entity.id
_entity.type
_entity.pdbx_description
1 polymer ?
#
loop_
_entity_poly.entity_id
_entity_poly.type
_entity_poly.pdbx_seq_one_letter_code
_entity_poly.pdbx_strand_id
1 'polypeptide(L)'
;MPTMWLSDSQKVGVAFCSGGAFFLIFGVFLFFDRAMLAMGNILFLIGLTAIIGPAKTLLFFARRQKLKGTAAFAAGILLILLRWPLIGFLVELYGIFILFGDFIGTILGFMRNIPVIGPYIGMVVDRVPGLVNESPPV
;
A
#
# COMPACT_ATOMS: atom_id res chain seq x y z
N MET A 1 -27.59 -3.11 18.38
CA MET A 1 -26.45 -2.23 18.09
C MET A 1 -25.37 -3.08 17.43
N PRO A 2 -25.07 -2.98 16.13
CA PRO A 2 -23.91 -3.68 15.60
C PRO A 2 -22.68 -2.86 15.98
N THR A 3 -22.13 -3.16 17.16
CA THR A 3 -20.82 -2.69 17.61
C THR A 3 -19.77 -3.49 16.85
N MET A 4 -19.22 -2.89 15.78
CA MET A 4 -17.80 -2.91 15.40
C MET A 4 -17.68 -2.41 13.95
N TRP A 5 -17.01 -1.27 13.80
CA TRP A 5 -16.72 -0.58 12.53
C TRP A 5 -15.89 -1.41 11.52
N LEU A 6 -15.45 -2.63 11.86
CA LEU A 6 -14.67 -3.54 11.03
C LEU A 6 -15.09 -4.99 11.31
N SER A 7 -15.17 -5.82 10.27
CA SER A 7 -15.37 -7.27 10.39
C SER A 7 -14.17 -7.92 11.11
N ASP A 8 -14.39 -9.02 11.84
CA ASP A 8 -13.31 -9.75 12.55
C ASP A 8 -12.16 -10.14 11.62
N SER A 9 -12.47 -10.55 10.38
CA SER A 9 -11.45 -10.82 9.35
C SER A 9 -10.63 -9.58 8.98
N GLN A 10 -11.25 -8.40 8.95
CA GLN A 10 -10.56 -7.15 8.66
C GLN A 10 -9.66 -6.71 9.82
N LYS A 11 -10.10 -6.90 11.07
CA LYS A 11 -9.24 -6.65 12.25
C LYS A 11 -7.99 -7.51 12.24
N VAL A 12 -8.17 -8.81 11.99
CA VAL A 12 -7.06 -9.76 11.82
C VAL A 12 -6.18 -9.35 10.64
N GLY A 13 -6.80 -8.94 9.52
CA GLY A 13 -6.07 -8.46 8.35
C GLY A 13 -5.22 -7.21 8.62
N VAL A 14 -5.72 -6.25 9.39
CA VAL A 14 -4.96 -5.06 9.82
C VAL A 14 -3.77 -5.46 10.71
N ALA A 15 -3.95 -6.43 11.61
CA ALA A 15 -2.86 -6.96 12.44
C ALA A 15 -1.76 -7.61 11.57
N PHE A 16 -2.13 -8.43 10.58
CA PHE A 16 -1.15 -9.03 9.66
C PHE A 16 -0.49 -8.01 8.72
N CYS A 17 -1.23 -7.02 8.20
CA CYS A 17 -0.65 -5.96 7.37
C CYS A 17 0.36 -5.11 8.16
N SER A 18 0.01 -4.71 9.38
CA SER A 18 0.91 -3.95 10.25
C SER A 18 2.13 -4.77 10.68
N GLY A 19 1.94 -6.05 11.00
CA GLY A 19 3.05 -6.98 11.22
C GLY A 19 3.95 -7.11 10.00
N GLY A 20 3.39 -7.28 8.80
CA GLY A 20 4.14 -7.35 7.55
C GLY A 20 4.97 -6.09 7.29
N ALA A 21 4.37 -4.91 7.49
CA ALA A 21 5.07 -3.63 7.39
C ALA A 21 6.20 -3.51 8.42
N PHE A 22 5.98 -3.96 9.67
CA PHE A 22 7.02 -3.99 10.69
C PHE A 22 8.21 -4.87 10.26
N PHE A 23 7.96 -6.09 9.79
CA PHE A 23 9.02 -6.99 9.32
C PHE A 23 9.76 -6.44 8.09
N LEU A 24 9.06 -5.77 7.16
CA LEU A 24 9.68 -5.10 6.01
C LEU A 24 10.62 -3.97 6.48
N ILE A 25 10.12 -3.06 7.32
CA ILE A 25 10.91 -1.93 7.85
C ILE A 25 12.12 -2.42 8.63
N PHE A 26 11.91 -3.40 9.51
CA PHE A 26 12.99 -3.96 10.32
C PHE A 26 13.99 -4.75 9.46
N GLY A 27 13.53 -5.43 8.41
CA GLY A 27 14.41 -6.05 7.41
C GLY A 27 15.30 -5.05 6.68
N VAL A 28 14.80 -3.84 6.39
CA VAL A 28 15.61 -2.75 5.84
C VAL A 28 16.65 -2.27 6.86
N PHE A 29 16.27 -2.07 8.12
CA PHE A 29 17.21 -1.67 9.19
C PHE A 29 18.31 -2.71 9.43
N LEU A 30 18.00 -4.00 9.28
CA LEU A 30 18.98 -5.09 9.32
C LEU A 30 19.74 -5.28 7.99
N PHE A 31 19.95 -4.19 7.24
CA PHE A 31 20.74 -4.19 6.01
C PHE A 31 20.15 -5.10 4.91
N PHE A 32 18.83 -5.02 4.71
CA PHE A 32 18.08 -5.81 3.74
C PHE A 32 18.14 -7.32 3.99
N ASP A 33 17.89 -7.73 5.24
CA ASP A 33 17.79 -9.15 5.59
C ASP A 33 16.67 -9.84 4.80
N ARG A 34 17.05 -10.86 4.03
CA ARG A 34 16.13 -11.55 3.11
C ARG A 34 15.00 -12.27 3.82
N ALA A 35 15.27 -12.86 4.99
CA ALA A 35 14.27 -13.62 5.72
C ALA A 35 13.21 -12.68 6.29
N MET A 36 13.63 -11.53 6.84
CA MET A 36 12.69 -10.54 7.37
C MET A 36 11.90 -9.84 6.26
N LEU A 37 12.52 -9.50 5.13
CA LEU A 37 11.81 -8.96 3.97
C LEU A 37 10.79 -9.97 3.40
N ALA A 38 11.17 -11.24 3.27
CA ALA A 38 10.27 -12.29 2.80
C ALA A 38 9.11 -12.52 3.77
N MET A 39 9.39 -12.58 5.07
CA MET A 39 8.37 -12.72 6.12
C MET A 39 7.41 -11.53 6.09
N GLY A 40 7.94 -10.32 5.97
CA GLY A 40 7.15 -9.10 5.85
C GLY A 40 6.19 -9.12 4.65
N ASN A 41 6.67 -9.56 3.49
CA ASN A 41 5.85 -9.71 2.29
C ASN A 41 4.73 -10.76 2.44
N ILE A 42 5.04 -11.90 3.05
CA ILE A 42 4.04 -12.96 3.30
C ILE A 42 2.93 -12.43 4.22
N LEU A 43 3.32 -11.82 5.35
CA LEU A 43 2.35 -11.25 6.30
C LEU A 43 1.53 -10.13 5.66
N PHE A 44 2.18 -9.26 4.87
CA PHE A 44 1.51 -8.17 4.18
C PHE A 44 0.46 -8.67 3.19
N LEU A 45 0.80 -9.68 2.38
CA LEU A 45 -0.13 -10.29 1.42
C LEU A 45 -1.33 -10.99 2.10
N ILE A 46 -1.08 -11.72 3.19
CA ILE A 46 -2.13 -12.36 3.98
C ILE A 46 -3.05 -11.29 4.59
N GLY A 47 -2.47 -10.25 5.19
CA GLY A 47 -3.22 -9.14 5.77
C GLY A 47 -4.09 -8.42 4.75
N LEU A 48 -3.52 -8.12 3.58
CA LEU A 48 -4.23 -7.48 2.48
C LEU A 48 -5.41 -8.33 2.01
N THR A 49 -5.17 -9.63 1.85
CA THR A 49 -6.19 -10.59 1.42
C THR A 49 -7.33 -10.69 2.44
N ALA A 50 -7.01 -10.62 3.74
CA ALA A 50 -8.00 -10.63 4.82
C ALA A 50 -8.80 -9.32 4.93
N ILE A 51 -8.21 -8.16 4.59
CA ILE A 51 -8.89 -6.86 4.58
C ILE A 51 -9.86 -6.73 3.40
N ILE A 52 -9.41 -7.09 2.21
CA ILE A 52 -10.17 -6.93 0.96
C ILE A 52 -11.11 -8.13 0.72
N GLY A 53 -10.73 -9.31 1.19
CA GLY A 53 -11.37 -10.60 0.91
C GLY A 53 -10.71 -11.32 -0.28
N PRO A 54 -10.61 -12.65 -0.26
CA PRO A 54 -9.83 -13.43 -1.23
C PRO A 54 -10.31 -13.27 -2.67
N ALA A 55 -11.63 -13.31 -2.90
CA ALA A 55 -12.21 -13.13 -4.23
C ALA A 55 -11.94 -11.73 -4.82
N LYS A 56 -12.03 -10.70 -3.98
CA LYS A 56 -11.82 -9.30 -4.37
C LYS A 56 -10.33 -8.99 -4.56
N THR A 57 -9.45 -9.63 -3.78
CA THR A 57 -7.99 -9.48 -3.90
C THR A 57 -7.49 -10.11 -5.19
N LEU A 58 -7.98 -11.29 -5.57
CA LEU A 58 -7.64 -11.89 -6.87
C LEU A 58 -8.10 -11.01 -8.03
N LEU A 59 -9.32 -10.47 -7.98
CA LEU A 59 -9.82 -9.52 -8.98
C LEU A 59 -9.02 -8.20 -9.00
N PHE A 60 -8.55 -7.73 -7.84
CA PHE A 60 -7.73 -6.52 -7.70
C PHE A 60 -6.35 -6.71 -8.34
N PHE A 61 -5.68 -7.83 -8.04
CA PHE A 61 -4.38 -8.18 -8.61
C PHE A 61 -4.46 -8.54 -10.10
N ALA A 62 -5.59 -9.10 -10.57
CA ALA A 62 -5.82 -9.48 -11.97
C ALA A 62 -6.34 -8.33 -12.85
N ARG A 63 -6.62 -7.15 -12.27
CA ARG A 63 -7.17 -6.03 -13.04
C ARG A 63 -6.12 -5.51 -14.02
N ARG A 64 -6.47 -5.38 -15.31
CA ARG A 64 -5.54 -4.95 -16.38
C ARG A 64 -4.75 -3.67 -16.05
N GLN A 65 -5.39 -2.72 -15.39
CA GLN A 65 -4.79 -1.45 -14.97
C GLN A 65 -3.80 -1.59 -13.81
N LYS A 66 -3.91 -2.67 -13.02
CA LYS A 66 -3.08 -2.99 -11.86
C LYS A 66 -2.06 -4.10 -12.10
N LEU A 67 -2.16 -4.82 -13.22
CA LEU A 67 -1.23 -5.89 -13.60
C LEU A 67 0.24 -5.46 -13.63
N LYS A 68 0.53 -4.22 -14.08
CA LYS A 68 1.91 -3.71 -14.07
C LYS A 68 2.47 -3.64 -12.65
N GLY A 69 1.67 -3.17 -11.70
CA GLY A 69 2.03 -3.14 -10.28
C GLY A 69 2.13 -4.55 -9.69
N THR A 70 1.19 -5.44 -10.01
CA THR A 70 1.19 -6.84 -9.56
C THR A 70 2.45 -7.57 -10.02
N ALA A 71 2.81 -7.41 -11.30
CA ALA A 71 4.00 -8.03 -11.87
C ALA A 71 5.28 -7.46 -11.26
N ALA A 72 5.36 -6.14 -11.07
CA ALA A 72 6.50 -5.52 -10.37
C ALA A 72 6.61 -5.99 -8.92
N PHE A 73 5.50 -6.05 -8.18
CA PHE A 73 5.48 -6.54 -6.80
C PHE A 73 5.95 -8.00 -6.70
N ALA A 74 5.41 -8.89 -7.55
CA ALA A 74 5.83 -10.29 -7.59
C ALA A 74 7.28 -10.45 -8.04
N ALA A 75 7.75 -9.66 -9.01
CA ALA A 75 9.14 -9.64 -9.44
C ALA A 75 10.08 -9.15 -8.32
N GLY A 76 9.65 -8.17 -7.53
CA GLY A 76 10.37 -7.67 -6.35
C GLY A 76 10.57 -8.77 -5.31
N ILE A 77 9.49 -9.48 -4.95
CA ILE A 77 9.55 -10.65 -4.06
C ILE A 77 10.53 -11.70 -4.61
N LEU A 78 10.41 -12.03 -5.90
CA LEU A 78 11.29 -13.02 -6.54
C LEU A 78 12.77 -12.59 -6.49
N LEU A 79 13.07 -11.31 -6.75
CA LEU A 79 14.41 -10.75 -6.67
C LEU A 79 14.99 -10.81 -5.25
N ILE A 80 14.16 -10.54 -4.22
CA ILE A 80 14.57 -10.69 -2.81
C ILE A 80 14.97 -12.14 -2.52
N LEU A 81 14.19 -13.11 -3.01
CA LEU A 81 14.49 -14.53 -2.86
C LEU A 81 15.75 -14.96 -3.65
N LEU A 82 16.00 -14.37 -4.83
CA LEU A 82 17.16 -14.64 -5.69
C LEU A 82 18.49 -14.01 -5.20
N ARG A 83 18.56 -13.58 -3.93
CA ARG A 83 19.71 -12.92 -3.29
C ARG A 83 19.99 -11.50 -3.76
N TRP A 84 19.01 -10.83 -4.39
CA TRP A 84 19.12 -9.43 -4.81
C TRP A 84 18.13 -8.55 -4.00
N PRO A 85 18.24 -8.49 -2.66
CA PRO A 85 17.21 -7.92 -1.80
C PRO A 85 17.04 -6.41 -1.96
N LEU A 86 18.13 -5.67 -2.20
CA LEU A 86 18.04 -4.21 -2.37
C LEU A 86 17.28 -3.85 -3.64
N ILE A 87 17.64 -4.46 -4.77
CA ILE A 87 16.96 -4.22 -6.06
C ILE A 87 15.54 -4.76 -6.00
N GLY A 88 15.33 -5.95 -5.43
CA GLY A 88 14.02 -6.53 -5.26
C GLY A 88 13.09 -5.65 -4.41
N PHE A 89 13.58 -5.09 -3.31
CA PHE A 89 12.82 -4.18 -2.46
C PHE A 89 12.43 -2.88 -3.19
N LEU A 90 13.31 -2.30 -4.00
CA LEU A 90 12.98 -1.11 -4.80
C LEU A 90 11.90 -1.40 -5.84
N VAL A 91 12.00 -2.53 -6.54
CA VAL A 91 11.01 -2.99 -7.52
C VAL A 91 9.68 -3.31 -6.83
N GLU A 92 9.72 -3.90 -5.65
CA GLU A 92 8.56 -4.18 -4.82
C GLU A 92 7.83 -2.91 -4.38
N LEU A 93 8.56 -1.91 -3.85
CA LEU A 93 8.01 -0.61 -3.48
C LEU A 93 7.33 0.08 -4.67
N TYR A 94 7.94 0.02 -5.85
CA TYR A 94 7.33 0.54 -7.07
C TYR A 94 6.03 -0.21 -7.42
N GLY A 95 6.03 -1.54 -7.29
CA GLY A 95 4.84 -2.37 -7.47
C GLY A 95 3.70 -2.00 -6.52
N ILE A 96 3.99 -1.87 -5.21
CA ILE A 96 3.05 -1.43 -4.18
C ILE A 96 2.49 -0.05 -4.53
N PHE A 97 3.34 0.91 -4.91
CA PHE A 97 2.92 2.26 -5.24
C PHE A 97 1.92 2.28 -6.41
N ILE A 98 2.14 1.50 -7.47
CA ILE A 98 1.21 1.38 -8.60
C ILE A 98 -0.08 0.66 -8.21
N LEU A 99 0.02 -0.39 -7.39
CA LEU A 99 -1.15 -1.14 -6.93
C LEU A 99 -2.10 -0.24 -6.15
N PHE A 100 -1.56 0.44 -5.13
CA PHE A 100 -2.33 1.22 -4.16
C PHE A 100 -2.44 2.71 -4.48
N GLY A 101 -1.85 3.21 -5.56
CA GLY A 101 -1.90 4.64 -5.92
C GLY A 101 -3.33 5.21 -5.95
N ASP A 102 -4.28 4.47 -6.54
CA ASP A 102 -5.70 4.88 -6.58
C ASP A 102 -6.33 4.94 -5.17
N PHE A 103 -5.91 4.06 -4.25
CA PHE A 103 -6.35 4.08 -2.86
C PHE A 103 -5.79 5.29 -2.11
N ILE A 104 -4.53 5.66 -2.34
CA ILE A 104 -3.93 6.86 -1.72
C ILE A 104 -4.66 8.13 -2.19
N GLY A 105 -4.96 8.26 -3.49
CA GLY A 105 -5.73 9.39 -4.00
C GLY A 105 -7.12 9.49 -3.37
N THR A 106 -7.78 8.34 -3.17
CA THR A 106 -9.07 8.26 -2.50
C THR A 106 -8.97 8.66 -1.01
N ILE A 107 -7.96 8.15 -0.29
CA ILE A 107 -7.70 8.48 1.12
C ILE A 107 -7.36 9.97 1.27
N LEU A 108 -6.55 10.54 0.39
CA LEU A 108 -6.23 11.98 0.38
C LEU A 108 -7.48 12.85 0.12
N GLY A 109 -8.36 12.41 -0.79
CA GLY A 109 -9.65 13.05 -1.01
C GLY A 109 -10.54 13.02 0.24
N PHE A 110 -10.58 11.89 0.96
CA PHE A 110 -11.27 11.81 2.26
C PHE A 110 -10.61 12.68 3.33
N MET A 111 -9.27 12.72 3.41
CA MET A 111 -8.53 13.56 4.35
C MET A 111 -8.77 15.05 4.14
N ARG A 112 -8.96 15.51 2.90
CA ARG A 112 -9.31 16.90 2.57
C ARG A 112 -10.67 17.32 3.14
N ASN A 113 -11.59 16.38 3.33
CA ASN A 113 -12.91 16.62 3.92
C ASN A 113 -12.90 16.62 5.45
N ILE A 114 -11.77 16.33 6.10
CA ILE A 114 -11.65 16.40 7.57
C ILE A 114 -11.27 17.84 7.95
N PRO A 115 -12.14 18.59 8.65
CA PRO A 115 -11.96 20.03 8.88
C PRO A 115 -10.68 20.41 9.67
N VAL A 116 -10.07 19.46 10.38
CA VAL A 116 -8.81 19.67 11.13
C VAL A 116 -7.56 19.44 10.24
N ILE A 117 -7.64 18.56 9.25
CA ILE A 117 -6.51 18.13 8.40
C ILE A 117 -6.55 18.84 7.02
N GLY A 118 -7.75 19.19 6.55
CA GLY A 118 -8.01 19.89 5.29
C GLY A 118 -7.19 21.17 5.08
N PRO A 119 -7.04 22.07 6.07
CA PRO A 119 -6.25 23.29 5.91
C PRO A 119 -4.75 23.01 5.70
N TYR A 120 -4.20 22.00 6.37
CA TYR A 120 -2.77 21.64 6.25
C TYR A 120 -2.46 20.99 4.90
N ILE A 121 -3.36 20.15 4.38
CA ILE A 121 -3.21 19.57 3.04
C ILE A 121 -3.37 20.63 1.96
N GLY A 122 -4.31 21.57 2.11
CA GLY A 122 -4.46 22.72 1.21
C GLY A 122 -3.16 23.52 1.10
N MET A 123 -2.55 23.87 2.23
CA MET A 123 -1.28 24.62 2.26
C MET A 123 -0.07 23.88 1.65
N VAL A 124 -0.07 22.55 1.64
CA VAL A 124 0.98 21.73 1.00
C VAL A 124 0.72 21.60 -0.49
N VAL A 125 -0.55 21.46 -0.90
CA VAL A 125 -0.97 21.38 -2.31
C VAL A 125 -0.76 22.72 -3.03
N ASP A 126 -1.09 23.84 -2.38
CA ASP A 126 -0.90 25.20 -2.93
C ASP A 126 0.59 25.57 -3.08
N ARG A 127 1.49 24.85 -2.41
CA ARG A 127 2.95 25.03 -2.51
C ARG A 127 3.59 24.25 -3.64
N VAL A 128 2.87 23.35 -4.32
CA VAL A 128 3.37 22.62 -5.48
C VAL A 128 2.78 23.27 -6.75
N PRO A 129 3.53 24.13 -7.46
CA PRO A 129 3.02 24.82 -8.63
C PRO A 129 2.86 23.79 -9.77
N GLY A 130 1.61 23.46 -10.12
CA GLY A 130 1.31 22.57 -11.24
C GLY A 130 -0.02 21.82 -11.17
N LEU A 131 -0.64 21.70 -9.99
CA LEU A 131 -1.91 20.97 -9.80
C LEU A 131 -3.16 21.87 -9.79
N VAL A 132 -3.00 23.19 -9.84
CA VAL A 132 -4.10 24.18 -9.74
C VAL A 132 -4.80 24.44 -11.08
N ASN A 133 -4.16 24.15 -12.21
CA ASN A 133 -4.65 24.56 -13.53
C ASN A 133 -5.77 23.68 -14.15
N GLU A 134 -6.21 22.60 -13.49
CA GLU A 134 -7.25 21.70 -14.03
C GLU A 134 -8.57 21.68 -13.22
N SER A 135 -8.73 22.55 -12.22
CA SER A 135 -10.03 22.71 -11.55
C SER A 135 -10.87 23.76 -12.27
N PRO A 136 -12.03 23.42 -12.89
CA PRO A 136 -12.92 24.43 -13.43
C PRO A 136 -13.50 25.30 -12.31
N PRO A 137 -13.78 26.59 -12.58
CA PRO A 137 -14.37 27.48 -11.60
C PRO A 137 -15.78 26.99 -11.21
N VAL A 138 -15.96 26.90 -9.89
CA VAL A 138 -17.20 26.71 -9.10
C VAL A 138 -18.53 26.84 -9.85
#